data_AF-A0A818U255-F1
#
_entry.id   AF-A0A818U255-F1
#
_cell.length_a   1.000
_cell.length_b   1.000
_cell.length_c   1.000
_cell.angle_alpha   90.00
_cell.angle_beta   90.00
_cell.angle_gamma   90.00
#
_symmetry.space_group_name_H-M   'P 1'
#
loop_
_entity.id
_entity.type
_entity.pdbx_description
1 polymer ?
#
loop_
_entity_poly.entity_id
_entity_poly.type
_entity_poly.pdbx_seq_one_letter_code
_entity_poly.pdbx_strand_id
1 'polypeptide(L)'
;MSNPQTMTTNIRLFGKWSAAEIQISDVSLKNVFIAVIIETFAEIRVQFQQMWGSRGAISNIEATKILQKSDNSTLKLVNIDENTKKGVVPAIFFKIVQTPVFTTIVMLVVLANTIFTATIKHTHNEIIDKKNREFYHKIEVETLFTIFFDLEVLFKIVSMGFRNYIRRSTLKFEFMLAVGTTLHCFPSFYRSGFTYFQVLRVARLLESSPLLEDFLHKIFGPGRKLSSLILFTMCLLLITSSISMQLFCFIKGLEQFETFPRVSFFFFLNVVFVQKNKIKYFLGISVYVSYCYE
;
A
#
# COMPACT_ATOMS: atom_id res chain seq x y z
N MET A 1 -55.27 27.98 24.54
CA MET A 1 -54.24 27.12 25.15
C MET A 1 -53.70 26.19 24.09
N SER A 2 -52.55 26.50 23.48
CA SER A 2 -51.86 25.56 22.59
C SER A 2 -51.29 24.43 23.44
N ASN A 3 -51.61 23.18 23.08
CA ASN A 3 -51.22 22.00 23.83
C ASN A 3 -49.68 21.85 23.79
N PRO A 4 -48.96 21.83 24.92
CA PRO A 4 -47.49 21.79 24.94
C PRO A 4 -46.91 20.59 24.17
N GLN A 5 -47.66 19.49 24.01
CA GLN A 5 -47.22 18.33 23.24
C GLN A 5 -47.17 18.54 21.72
N THR A 6 -48.01 19.40 21.13
CA THR A 6 -47.95 19.70 19.69
C THR A 6 -46.76 20.60 19.35
N MET A 7 -46.38 21.52 20.25
CA MET A 7 -45.20 22.37 20.07
C MET A 7 -43.89 21.57 20.12
N THR A 8 -43.76 20.63 21.05
CA THR A 8 -42.58 19.74 21.10
C THR A 8 -42.47 18.80 19.90
N THR A 9 -43.61 18.38 19.33
CA THR A 9 -43.64 17.52 18.14
C THR A 9 -43.23 18.29 16.89
N ASN A 10 -43.69 19.54 16.73
CA ASN A 10 -43.29 20.41 15.64
C ASN A 10 -41.80 20.77 15.68
N ILE A 11 -41.23 21.02 16.87
CA ILE A 11 -39.78 21.27 17.01
C ILE A 11 -38.96 20.02 16.65
N ARG A 12 -39.41 18.82 17.04
CA ARG A 12 -38.75 17.56 16.65
C ARG A 12 -38.85 17.28 15.15
N LEU A 13 -39.99 17.57 14.54
CA LEU A 13 -40.19 17.43 13.09
C LEU A 13 -39.33 18.43 12.34
N PHE A 14 -39.28 19.69 12.76
CA PHE A 14 -38.40 20.71 12.18
C PHE A 14 -36.92 20.32 12.29
N GLY A 15 -36.49 19.81 13.44
CA GLY A 15 -35.12 19.29 13.63
C GLY A 15 -34.80 18.11 12.71
N LYS A 16 -35.74 17.17 12.52
CA LYS A 16 -35.58 16.05 11.57
C LYS A 16 -35.54 16.53 10.11
N TRP A 17 -36.37 17.49 9.74
CA TRP A 17 -36.39 18.09 8.40
C TRP A 17 -35.09 18.84 8.11
N SER A 18 -34.63 19.70 9.02
CA SER A 18 -33.36 20.42 8.88
C SER A 18 -32.16 19.47 8.82
N ALA A 19 -32.14 18.41 9.64
CA ALA A 19 -31.09 17.40 9.57
C ALA A 19 -31.09 16.64 8.24
N ALA A 20 -32.27 16.29 7.71
CA ALA A 20 -32.41 15.63 6.42
C ALA A 20 -31.95 16.54 5.27
N GLU A 21 -32.31 17.82 5.29
CA GLU A 21 -31.91 18.81 4.29
C GLU A 21 -30.39 19.06 4.29
N ILE A 22 -29.77 19.17 5.47
CA ILE A 22 -28.31 19.27 5.60
C ILE A 22 -27.62 18.00 5.10
N GLN A 23 -28.20 16.83 5.35
CA GLN A 23 -27.63 15.56 4.88
C GLN A 23 -27.73 15.42 3.36
N ILE A 24 -28.88 15.78 2.79
CA ILE A 24 -29.12 15.73 1.33
C ILE A 24 -28.21 16.73 0.61
N SER A 25 -28.11 17.96 1.09
CA SER A 25 -27.21 18.97 0.51
C SER A 25 -25.73 18.56 0.60
N ASP A 26 -25.25 18.05 1.74
CA ASP A 26 -23.86 17.61 1.90
C ASP A 26 -23.50 16.44 0.97
N VAL A 27 -24.38 15.44 0.83
CA VAL A 27 -24.18 14.33 -0.09
C VAL A 27 -24.20 14.81 -1.54
N SER A 28 -25.14 15.70 -1.88
CA SER A 28 -25.29 16.19 -3.26
C SER A 28 -24.10 17.03 -3.68
N LEU A 29 -23.62 17.94 -2.82
CA LEU A 29 -22.44 18.77 -3.08
C LEU A 29 -21.18 17.92 -3.26
N LYS A 30 -20.99 16.89 -2.44
CA LYS A 30 -19.87 15.94 -2.61
C LYS A 30 -19.93 15.22 -3.95
N ASN A 31 -21.11 14.73 -4.33
CA ASN A 31 -21.29 14.03 -5.59
C ASN A 31 -21.04 14.94 -6.80
N VAL A 32 -21.52 16.19 -6.76
CA VAL A 32 -21.25 17.19 -7.80
C VAL A 32 -19.75 17.50 -7.87
N PHE A 33 -19.08 17.70 -6.74
CA PHE A 33 -17.64 17.96 -6.72
C PHE A 33 -16.83 16.79 -7.29
N ILE A 34 -17.20 15.55 -6.94
CA ILE A 34 -16.61 14.34 -7.53
C ILE A 34 -16.85 14.31 -9.05
N ALA A 35 -18.07 14.63 -9.51
CA ALA A 35 -18.38 14.68 -10.93
C ALA A 35 -17.51 15.70 -11.68
N VAL A 36 -17.34 16.90 -11.13
CA VAL A 36 -16.44 17.93 -11.70
C VAL A 36 -14.99 17.44 -11.75
N ILE A 37 -14.50 16.76 -10.71
CA ILE A 37 -13.16 16.16 -10.73
C ILE A 37 -13.06 15.09 -11.82
N ILE A 38 -14.05 14.20 -11.95
CA ILE A 38 -14.06 13.16 -12.98
C ILE A 38 -14.05 13.79 -14.38
N GLU A 39 -14.83 14.85 -14.60
CA GLU A 39 -14.92 15.56 -15.87
C GLU A 39 -13.60 16.25 -16.22
N THR A 40 -12.98 16.97 -15.27
CA THR A 40 -11.65 17.57 -15.47
C THR A 40 -10.57 16.51 -15.74
N PHE A 41 -10.60 15.35 -15.07
CA PHE A 41 -9.70 14.24 -15.39
C PHE A 41 -9.96 13.65 -16.79
N ALA A 42 -11.22 13.57 -17.22
CA ALA A 42 -11.58 13.13 -18.56
C ALA A 42 -11.06 14.11 -19.62
N GLU A 43 -11.20 15.42 -19.39
CA GLU A 43 -10.62 16.47 -20.25
C GLU A 43 -9.10 16.36 -20.32
N ILE A 44 -8.40 16.25 -19.18
CA ILE A 44 -6.94 16.07 -19.15
C ILE A 44 -6.53 14.83 -19.97
N ARG A 45 -7.26 13.72 -19.86
CA ARG A 45 -6.99 12.50 -20.65
C ARG A 45 -7.18 12.77 -22.15
N VAL A 46 -8.25 13.46 -22.54
CA VAL A 46 -8.51 13.83 -23.94
C VAL A 46 -7.41 14.74 -24.47
N GLN A 47 -7.00 15.76 -23.71
CA GLN A 47 -5.88 16.62 -24.07
C GLN A 47 -4.57 15.84 -24.20
N PHE A 48 -4.28 14.91 -23.29
CA PHE A 48 -3.09 14.05 -23.39
C PHE A 48 -3.15 13.15 -24.63
N GLN A 49 -4.32 12.61 -25.00
CA GLN A 49 -4.45 11.87 -26.26
C GLN A 49 -4.27 12.75 -27.50
N GLN A 50 -4.74 14.01 -27.48
CA GLN A 50 -4.56 14.94 -28.60
C GLN A 50 -3.10 15.41 -28.74
N MET A 51 -2.45 15.72 -27.61
CA MET A 51 -1.04 16.15 -27.57
C MET A 51 -0.08 15.03 -28.00
N TRP A 52 -0.40 13.77 -27.70
CA TRP A 52 0.47 12.61 -27.96
C TRP A 52 0.01 11.74 -29.14
N GLY A 53 -1.21 11.93 -29.64
CA GLY A 53 -1.74 11.22 -30.80
C GLY A 53 -1.01 11.56 -32.11
N SER A 54 -0.33 12.71 -32.17
CA SER A 54 0.50 13.09 -33.32
C SER A 54 1.99 12.76 -33.14
N ARG A 55 2.47 12.55 -31.90
CA ARG A 55 3.89 12.30 -31.60
C ARG A 55 4.05 11.25 -30.52
N GLY A 56 4.29 10.01 -30.92
CA GLY A 56 4.92 9.04 -30.01
C GLY A 56 4.33 7.64 -30.06
N ALA A 57 4.56 6.93 -31.15
CA ALA A 57 5.01 5.55 -31.03
C ALA A 57 6.38 5.55 -30.29
N ILE A 58 6.38 5.88 -29.00
CA ILE A 58 7.53 5.66 -28.14
C ILE A 58 7.47 4.18 -27.82
N SER A 59 8.24 3.42 -28.59
CA SER A 59 8.61 2.05 -28.29
C SER A 59 9.09 1.98 -26.84
N ASN A 60 8.23 1.48 -25.95
CA ASN A 60 8.69 0.93 -24.69
C ASN A 60 9.58 -0.28 -25.05
N ILE A 61 10.87 -0.01 -25.14
CA ILE A 61 11.94 -0.98 -25.12
C ILE A 61 11.94 -1.57 -23.71
N GLU A 62 11.07 -2.56 -23.48
CA GLU A 62 11.22 -3.48 -22.34
C GLU A 62 10.76 -4.91 -22.65
N ALA A 63 10.66 -5.24 -23.94
CA ALA A 63 10.80 -6.61 -24.42
C ALA A 63 11.71 -6.53 -25.64
N THR A 64 12.97 -6.97 -25.50
CA THR A 64 13.90 -7.08 -26.62
C THR A 64 13.33 -8.13 -27.58
N LYS A 65 12.50 -7.66 -28.52
CA LYS A 65 11.95 -8.46 -29.62
C LYS A 65 12.85 -8.25 -30.80
N ILE A 66 13.62 -9.26 -31.18
CA ILE A 66 14.39 -9.22 -32.42
C ILE A 66 13.50 -9.74 -33.56
N LEU A 67 13.57 -9.05 -34.68
CA LEU A 67 13.00 -9.52 -35.93
C LEU A 67 13.94 -10.58 -36.50
N GLN A 68 13.55 -11.85 -36.45
CA GLN A 68 14.28 -12.91 -37.13
C GLN A 68 13.63 -13.13 -38.51
N LYS A 69 14.42 -13.00 -39.57
CA LYS A 69 13.98 -13.32 -40.93
C LYS A 69 13.92 -14.84 -41.07
N SER A 70 12.72 -15.39 -41.30
CA SER A 70 12.55 -16.80 -41.66
C SER A 70 12.83 -16.96 -43.16
N ASP A 71 13.30 -18.13 -43.58
CA ASP A 71 13.72 -18.43 -44.97
C ASP A 71 12.67 -18.15 -46.07
N ASN A 72 11.41 -17.90 -45.70
CA ASN A 72 10.32 -17.53 -46.61
C ASN A 72 9.88 -16.05 -46.48
N SER A 73 10.82 -15.12 -46.38
CA SER A 73 10.58 -13.64 -46.46
C SER A 73 9.59 -13.04 -45.45
N THR A 74 9.22 -13.79 -44.40
CA THR A 74 8.34 -13.30 -43.33
C THR A 74 9.18 -12.92 -42.12
N LEU A 75 9.03 -11.67 -41.68
CA LEU A 75 9.64 -11.18 -40.45
C LEU A 75 8.82 -11.70 -39.27
N LYS A 76 9.37 -12.67 -38.53
CA LYS A 76 8.74 -13.18 -37.33
C LYS A 76 9.29 -12.41 -36.13
N LEU A 77 8.41 -11.70 -35.44
CA LEU A 77 8.73 -11.02 -34.19
C LEU A 77 8.84 -12.09 -33.10
N VAL A 78 10.07 -12.49 -32.76
CA VAL A 78 10.34 -13.49 -31.73
C VAL A 78 10.79 -12.73 -30.48
N ASN A 79 10.10 -12.96 -29.36
CA ASN A 79 10.61 -12.50 -28.07
C ASN A 79 11.98 -13.16 -27.87
N ILE A 80 13.02 -12.39 -27.56
CA ILE A 80 14.24 -13.00 -27.05
C ILE A 80 13.85 -13.64 -25.72
N ASP A 81 13.56 -14.92 -25.77
CA ASP A 81 13.75 -15.76 -24.61
C ASP A 81 15.25 -15.66 -24.31
N GLU A 82 15.59 -14.85 -23.30
CA GLU A 82 16.92 -14.80 -22.67
C GLU A 82 17.38 -16.17 -22.16
N ASN A 83 16.58 -17.22 -22.37
CA ASN A 83 16.86 -18.59 -22.05
C ASN A 83 17.81 -19.29 -23.02
N THR A 84 18.27 -18.62 -24.09
CA THR A 84 19.30 -19.19 -24.97
C THR A 84 20.71 -19.03 -24.37
N LYS A 85 21.01 -19.93 -23.43
CA LYS A 85 22.36 -20.48 -23.14
C LYS A 85 23.50 -19.47 -22.99
N LYS A 86 23.59 -18.79 -21.84
CA LYS A 86 24.88 -18.30 -21.31
C LYS A 86 24.96 -18.51 -19.80
N GLY A 87 25.12 -19.77 -19.42
CA GLY A 87 25.45 -20.17 -18.06
C GLY A 87 25.56 -21.67 -17.96
N VAL A 88 26.59 -22.15 -17.25
CA VAL A 88 26.73 -23.54 -16.79
C VAL A 88 25.72 -23.77 -15.66
N VAL A 89 24.44 -23.61 -15.97
CA VAL A 89 23.37 -23.81 -15.01
C VAL A 89 22.88 -25.24 -15.19
N PRO A 90 22.84 -26.08 -14.14
CA PRO A 90 22.39 -27.45 -14.31
C PRO A 90 20.92 -27.43 -14.76
N ALA A 91 20.68 -27.86 -15.99
CA ALA A 91 19.36 -27.85 -16.63
C ALA A 91 18.28 -28.61 -15.83
N ILE A 92 18.73 -29.47 -14.90
CA ILE A 92 17.91 -30.26 -14.00
C ILE A 92 17.24 -29.35 -12.94
N PHE A 93 17.99 -28.44 -12.30
CA PHE A 93 17.45 -27.56 -11.25
C PHE A 93 16.45 -26.55 -11.82
N PHE A 94 16.77 -26.01 -12.99
CA PHE A 94 15.86 -25.12 -13.71
C PHE A 94 14.52 -25.82 -14.03
N LYS A 95 14.56 -27.07 -14.50
CA LYS A 95 13.34 -27.87 -14.75
C LYS A 95 12.53 -28.10 -13.48
N ILE A 96 13.18 -28.34 -12.34
CA ILE A 96 12.49 -28.57 -11.04
C ILE A 96 11.77 -27.30 -10.59
N VAL A 97 12.43 -26.14 -10.61
CA VAL A 97 11.81 -24.85 -10.20
C VAL A 97 10.62 -24.48 -11.08
N GLN A 98 10.66 -24.83 -12.37
CA GLN A 98 9.58 -24.52 -13.31
C GLN A 98 8.34 -25.41 -13.14
N THR A 99 8.42 -26.49 -12.35
CA THR A 99 7.26 -27.36 -12.14
C THR A 99 6.16 -26.64 -11.33
N PRO A 100 4.88 -26.80 -11.71
CA PRO A 100 3.78 -26.24 -10.93
C PRO A 100 3.73 -26.82 -9.51
N VAL A 101 4.19 -28.06 -9.33
CA VAL A 101 4.27 -28.75 -8.04
C VAL A 101 5.18 -28.01 -7.07
N PHE A 102 6.37 -27.59 -7.50
CA PHE A 102 7.29 -26.83 -6.66
C PHE A 102 6.65 -25.52 -6.19
N THR A 103 6.05 -24.77 -7.12
CA THR A 103 5.36 -23.52 -6.81
C THR A 103 4.20 -23.75 -5.84
N THR A 104 3.37 -24.79 -6.05
CA THR A 104 2.26 -25.12 -5.13
C THR A 104 2.77 -25.46 -3.72
N ILE A 105 3.85 -26.23 -3.59
CA ILE A 105 4.44 -26.56 -2.28
C ILE A 105 4.91 -25.30 -1.57
N VAL A 106 5.67 -24.44 -2.25
CA VAL A 106 6.14 -23.17 -1.67
C VAL A 106 4.96 -22.33 -1.19
N MET A 107 3.91 -22.22 -2.00
CA MET A 107 2.72 -21.45 -1.65
C MET A 107 1.94 -22.02 -0.47
N LEU A 108 1.86 -23.35 -0.36
CA LEU A 108 1.29 -24.01 0.83
C LEU A 108 2.12 -23.73 2.09
N VAL A 109 3.45 -23.71 1.98
CA VAL A 109 4.33 -23.36 3.11
C VAL A 109 4.18 -21.89 3.51
N VAL A 110 4.06 -20.96 2.56
CA VAL A 110 3.75 -19.55 2.83
C VAL A 110 2.41 -19.42 3.58
N LEU A 111 1.38 -20.14 3.12
CA LEU A 111 0.07 -20.14 3.74
C LEU A 111 0.13 -20.70 5.17
N ALA A 112 0.81 -21.83 5.38
CA ALA A 112 0.99 -22.44 6.70
C ALA A 112 1.73 -21.49 7.66
N ASN A 113 2.79 -20.83 7.20
CA ASN A 113 3.51 -19.84 7.99
C ASN A 113 2.61 -18.64 8.36
N THR A 114 1.76 -18.20 7.43
CA THR A 114 0.82 -17.10 7.66
C THR A 114 -0.19 -17.47 8.75
N ILE A 115 -0.77 -18.67 8.67
CA ILE A 115 -1.70 -19.19 9.68
C ILE A 115 -1.01 -19.32 11.03
N PHE A 116 0.21 -19.87 11.04
CA PHE A 116 1.02 -19.99 12.26
C PHE A 116 1.26 -18.61 12.89
N THR A 117 1.70 -17.64 12.10
CA THR A 117 1.94 -16.25 12.55
C THR A 117 0.65 -15.61 13.09
N ALA A 118 -0.49 -15.79 12.40
CA ALA A 118 -1.78 -15.24 12.82
C ALA A 118 -2.34 -15.90 14.10
N THR A 119 -1.95 -17.15 14.37
CA THR A 119 -2.40 -17.91 15.56
C THR A 119 -1.63 -17.49 16.82
N ILE A 120 -0.47 -16.84 16.67
CA ILE A 120 0.32 -16.39 17.82
C ILE A 120 -0.43 -15.27 18.56
N LYS A 121 -0.94 -15.61 19.75
CA LYS A 121 -1.50 -14.63 20.67
C LYS A 121 -0.37 -13.95 21.44
N HIS A 122 -0.10 -12.68 21.12
CA HIS A 122 0.84 -11.86 21.88
C HIS A 122 0.26 -11.55 23.27
N THR A 123 0.69 -12.33 24.27
CA THR A 123 0.35 -12.03 25.66
C THR A 123 1.38 -11.04 26.19
N HIS A 124 0.94 -9.85 26.60
CA HIS A 124 1.78 -8.70 26.96
C HIS A 124 2.58 -8.82 28.28
N ASN A 125 2.89 -10.03 28.75
CA ASN A 125 3.60 -10.26 30.01
C ASN A 125 5.07 -10.64 29.77
N GLU A 126 5.94 -9.62 29.72
CA GLU A 126 7.39 -9.74 29.46
C GLU A 126 8.14 -10.68 30.43
N ILE A 127 7.63 -10.83 31.65
CA ILE A 127 8.25 -11.63 32.72
C ILE A 127 8.01 -13.14 32.53
N ILE A 128 6.84 -13.50 31.96
CA ILE A 128 6.44 -14.89 31.74
C ILE A 128 7.04 -15.43 30.43
N ASP A 129 7.17 -14.57 29.41
CA ASP A 129 7.69 -14.94 28.09
C ASP A 129 9.17 -15.36 28.10
N LYS A 130 10.01 -14.73 28.93
CA LYS A 130 11.43 -15.11 29.07
C LYS A 130 11.65 -16.47 29.73
N LYS A 131 10.68 -16.95 30.53
CA LYS A 131 10.81 -18.18 31.32
C LYS A 131 10.11 -19.38 30.67
N ASN A 132 9.22 -19.13 29.72
CA ASN A 132 8.41 -20.18 29.11
C ASN A 132 9.15 -20.89 27.97
N ARG A 133 9.26 -22.23 28.09
CA ARG A 133 9.70 -23.11 26.99
C ARG A 133 8.86 -22.93 25.72
N GLU A 134 7.61 -22.48 25.84
CA GLU A 134 6.75 -22.16 24.69
C GLU A 134 7.26 -21.00 23.83
N PHE A 135 7.97 -20.03 24.41
CA PHE A 135 8.52 -18.90 23.65
C PHE A 135 9.71 -19.34 22.79
N TYR A 136 10.59 -20.17 23.34
CA TYR A 136 11.71 -20.77 22.60
C TYR A 136 11.21 -21.67 21.46
N HIS A 137 10.23 -22.53 21.72
CA HIS A 137 9.64 -23.37 20.67
C HIS A 137 8.96 -22.56 19.56
N LYS A 138 8.35 -21.40 19.88
CA LYS A 138 7.75 -20.51 18.85
C LYS A 138 8.80 -19.88 17.94
N ILE A 139 9.91 -19.40 18.53
CA ILE A 139 11.03 -18.83 17.76
C ILE A 139 11.66 -19.90 16.88
N GLU A 140 11.88 -21.11 17.41
CA GLU A 140 12.45 -22.22 16.65
C GLU A 140 11.63 -22.57 15.40
N VAL A 141 10.29 -22.58 15.51
CA VAL A 141 9.40 -22.84 14.38
C VAL A 141 9.43 -21.69 13.36
N GLU A 142 9.47 -20.43 13.79
CA GLU A 142 9.58 -19.27 12.90
C GLU A 142 10.92 -19.25 12.14
N THR A 143 12.01 -19.58 12.85
CA THR A 143 13.35 -19.73 12.26
C THR A 143 13.36 -20.86 11.23
N LEU A 144 12.69 -21.98 11.48
CA LEU A 144 12.58 -23.09 10.52
C LEU A 144 11.91 -22.67 9.21
N PHE A 145 10.79 -21.95 9.27
CA PHE A 145 10.13 -21.42 8.08
C PHE A 145 11.02 -20.43 7.32
N THR A 146 11.75 -19.59 8.04
CA THR A 146 12.65 -18.59 7.42
C THR A 146 13.81 -19.28 6.68
N ILE A 147 14.42 -20.30 7.29
CA ILE A 147 15.44 -21.13 6.61
C ILE A 147 14.87 -21.78 5.35
N PHE A 148 13.63 -22.27 5.38
CA PHE A 148 12.99 -22.86 4.20
C PHE A 148 12.84 -21.85 3.05
N PHE A 149 12.43 -20.61 3.34
CA PHE A 149 12.31 -19.55 2.33
C PHE A 149 13.67 -19.06 1.81
N ASP A 150 14.68 -18.99 2.67
CA ASP A 150 16.04 -18.64 2.26
C ASP A 150 16.62 -19.72 1.31
N LEU A 151 16.37 -20.99 1.62
CA LEU A 151 16.74 -22.11 0.74
C LEU A 151 15.99 -22.08 -0.59
N GLU A 152 14.68 -21.74 -0.58
CA GLU A 152 13.88 -21.57 -1.79
C GLU A 152 14.47 -20.49 -2.71
N VAL A 153 14.80 -19.33 -2.15
CA VAL A 153 15.39 -18.20 -2.88
C VAL A 153 16.78 -18.55 -3.38
N LEU A 154 17.61 -19.20 -2.58
CA LEU A 154 18.92 -19.70 -2.99
C LEU A 154 18.80 -20.68 -4.16
N PHE A 155 17.85 -21.62 -4.09
CA PHE A 155 17.59 -22.60 -5.14
C PHE A 155 17.13 -21.93 -6.45
N LYS A 156 16.29 -20.90 -6.36
CA LYS A 156 15.88 -20.07 -7.51
C LYS A 156 17.05 -19.29 -8.11
N ILE A 157 17.93 -18.70 -7.29
CA ILE A 157 19.12 -17.97 -7.75
C ILE A 157 20.09 -18.91 -8.49
N VAL A 158 20.35 -20.09 -7.95
CA VAL A 158 21.22 -21.11 -8.57
C VAL A 158 20.61 -21.61 -9.89
N SER A 159 19.29 -21.78 -9.95
CA SER A 159 18.58 -22.31 -11.13
C SER A 159 18.45 -21.31 -12.28
N MET A 160 18.41 -20.01 -12.02
CA MET A 160 18.20 -18.98 -13.06
C MET A 160 19.45 -18.13 -13.34
N GLY A 161 20.43 -18.15 -12.43
CA GLY A 161 21.57 -17.24 -12.42
C GLY A 161 21.21 -15.88 -11.82
N PHE A 162 22.13 -15.32 -11.01
CA PHE A 162 21.90 -14.08 -10.25
C PHE A 162 21.45 -12.88 -11.10
N ARG A 163 22.03 -12.71 -12.29
CA ARG A 163 21.71 -11.58 -13.18
C ARG A 163 20.28 -11.65 -13.74
N ASN A 164 19.83 -12.84 -14.11
CA ASN A 164 18.47 -13.04 -14.61
C ASN A 164 17.44 -12.98 -13.47
N TYR A 165 17.83 -13.47 -12.29
CA TYR A 165 17.02 -13.42 -11.08
C TYR A 165 16.70 -11.96 -10.69
N ILE A 166 17.72 -11.10 -10.60
CA ILE A 166 17.54 -9.68 -10.27
C ILE A 166 16.88 -8.90 -11.41
N ARG A 167 16.71 -9.43 -12.63
CA ARG A 167 16.01 -8.67 -13.68
C ARG A 167 14.49 -8.65 -13.49
N ARG A 168 13.89 -9.71 -12.93
CA ARG A 168 12.43 -9.85 -12.74
C ARG A 168 11.98 -9.17 -11.44
N SER A 169 10.98 -8.28 -11.52
CA SER A 169 10.48 -7.52 -10.36
C SER A 169 9.92 -8.39 -9.24
N THR A 170 9.17 -9.44 -9.58
CA THR A 170 8.60 -10.39 -8.61
C THR A 170 9.71 -11.11 -7.82
N LEU A 171 10.79 -11.52 -8.49
CA LEU A 171 11.93 -12.18 -7.83
C LEU A 171 12.75 -11.21 -6.96
N LYS A 172 12.86 -9.94 -7.35
CA LYS A 172 13.46 -8.91 -6.48
C LYS A 172 12.68 -8.78 -5.16
N PHE A 173 11.35 -8.81 -5.23
CA PHE A 173 10.50 -8.74 -4.05
C PHE A 173 10.67 -9.96 -3.15
N GLU A 174 10.69 -11.17 -3.72
CA GLU A 174 10.96 -12.40 -2.97
C GLU A 174 12.32 -12.37 -2.24
N PHE A 175 13.38 -11.91 -2.91
CA PHE A 175 14.70 -11.78 -2.30
C PHE A 175 14.76 -10.72 -1.20
N MET A 176 14.11 -9.56 -1.43
CA MET A 176 13.99 -8.52 -0.40
C MET A 176 13.28 -9.05 0.84
N LEU A 177 12.19 -9.82 0.66
CA LEU A 177 11.46 -10.45 1.76
C LEU A 177 12.32 -11.46 2.51
N ALA A 178 13.05 -12.33 1.79
CA ALA A 178 13.95 -13.32 2.39
C ALA A 178 14.97 -12.62 3.30
N VAL A 179 15.75 -11.68 2.75
CA VAL A 179 16.73 -10.88 3.50
C VAL A 179 16.10 -10.16 4.70
N GLY A 180 14.93 -9.54 4.50
CA GLY A 180 14.21 -8.85 5.58
C GLY A 180 13.81 -9.80 6.73
N THR A 181 13.41 -11.03 6.40
CA THR A 181 13.04 -12.04 7.40
C THR A 181 14.25 -12.72 8.06
N THR A 182 15.35 -12.92 7.33
CA THR A 182 16.62 -13.36 7.93
C THR A 182 17.15 -12.32 8.92
N LEU A 183 17.02 -11.02 8.60
CA LEU A 183 17.36 -9.92 9.52
C LEU A 183 16.46 -9.91 10.77
N HIS A 184 15.16 -10.18 10.62
CA HIS A 184 14.23 -10.32 11.74
C HIS A 184 14.60 -11.48 12.69
N CYS A 185 15.13 -12.58 12.14
CA CYS A 185 15.52 -13.75 12.91
C CYS A 185 16.69 -13.48 13.89
N PHE A 186 17.46 -12.39 13.71
CA PHE A 186 18.51 -12.04 14.65
C PHE A 186 17.93 -11.57 15.99
N PRO A 187 18.33 -12.17 17.13
CA PRO A 187 17.75 -11.90 18.45
C PRO A 187 17.91 -10.44 18.89
N SER A 188 18.90 -9.71 18.36
CA SER A 188 19.09 -8.27 18.63
C SER A 188 18.04 -7.36 17.98
N PHE A 189 17.33 -7.81 16.94
CA PHE A 189 16.30 -7.04 16.22
C PHE A 189 14.88 -7.58 16.42
N TYR A 190 14.73 -8.61 17.26
CA TYR A 190 13.44 -9.22 17.60
C TYR A 190 12.55 -8.18 18.32
N ARG A 191 11.37 -7.87 17.76
CA ARG A 191 10.42 -6.78 18.14
C ARG A 191 10.70 -5.37 17.59
N SER A 192 11.63 -5.22 16.64
CA SER A 192 11.78 -3.96 15.89
C SER A 192 10.80 -3.90 14.70
N GLY A 193 10.86 -2.84 13.88
CA GLY A 193 10.04 -2.68 12.67
C GLY A 193 10.25 -3.78 11.61
N PHE A 194 11.22 -4.67 11.79
CA PHE A 194 11.42 -5.81 10.89
C PHE A 194 10.29 -6.85 10.93
N THR A 195 9.40 -6.80 11.93
CA THR A 195 8.16 -7.60 11.96
C THR A 195 7.26 -7.35 10.75
N TYR A 196 7.36 -6.18 10.10
CA TYR A 196 6.64 -5.92 8.85
C TYR A 196 7.03 -6.90 7.74
N PHE A 197 8.30 -7.31 7.63
CA PHE A 197 8.73 -8.25 6.59
C PHE A 197 8.11 -9.65 6.77
N GLN A 198 7.88 -10.06 8.01
CA GLN A 198 7.17 -11.30 8.32
C GLN A 198 5.72 -11.25 7.81
N VAL A 199 5.02 -10.15 8.05
CA VAL A 199 3.63 -9.96 7.60
C VAL A 199 3.55 -9.77 6.09
N LEU A 200 4.49 -9.04 5.49
CA LEU A 200 4.56 -8.82 4.05
C LEU A 200 4.76 -10.13 3.26
N ARG A 201 5.17 -11.23 3.89
CA ARG A 201 5.23 -12.56 3.26
C ARG A 201 3.88 -12.99 2.68
N VAL A 202 2.77 -12.54 3.26
CA VAL A 202 1.40 -12.77 2.73
C VAL A 202 1.23 -12.19 1.32
N ALA A 203 1.97 -11.13 0.96
CA ALA A 203 1.90 -10.54 -0.38
C ALA A 203 2.31 -11.53 -1.48
N ARG A 204 3.12 -12.54 -1.18
CA ARG A 204 3.47 -13.62 -2.14
C ARG A 204 2.23 -14.41 -2.59
N LEU A 205 1.21 -14.54 -1.72
CA LEU A 205 -0.10 -15.14 -2.08
C LEU A 205 -0.86 -14.29 -3.09
N LEU A 206 -0.72 -12.96 -3.02
CA LEU A 206 -1.34 -12.04 -3.98
C LEU A 206 -0.66 -12.15 -5.34
N GLU A 207 0.68 -12.23 -5.38
CA GLU A 207 1.46 -12.40 -6.61
C GLU A 207 1.25 -13.77 -7.27
N SER A 208 0.91 -14.81 -6.50
CA SER A 208 0.65 -16.13 -7.08
C SER A 208 -0.72 -16.27 -7.72
N SER A 209 -1.63 -15.32 -7.47
CA SER A 209 -2.96 -15.31 -8.06
C SER A 209 -2.99 -14.35 -9.26
N PRO A 210 -2.99 -14.85 -10.51
CA PRO A 210 -2.96 -13.99 -11.69
C PRO A 210 -4.19 -13.07 -11.76
N LEU A 211 -5.34 -13.51 -11.24
CA LEU A 211 -6.55 -12.69 -11.14
C LEU A 211 -6.38 -11.48 -10.21
N LEU A 212 -5.72 -11.68 -9.05
CA LEU A 212 -5.49 -10.61 -8.08
C LEU A 212 -4.38 -9.68 -8.57
N GLU A 213 -3.30 -10.22 -9.14
CA GLU A 213 -2.22 -9.44 -9.71
C GLU A 213 -2.74 -8.53 -10.84
N ASP A 214 -3.52 -9.08 -11.78
CA ASP A 214 -4.13 -8.31 -12.86
C ASP A 214 -5.08 -7.23 -12.33
N PHE A 215 -5.86 -7.55 -11.30
CA PHE A 215 -6.77 -6.60 -10.67
C PHE A 215 -6.03 -5.46 -9.96
N LEU A 216 -4.99 -5.79 -9.18
CA LEU A 216 -4.14 -4.79 -8.51
C LEU A 216 -3.42 -3.92 -9.53
N HIS A 217 -2.88 -4.51 -10.59
CA HIS A 217 -2.24 -3.76 -11.67
C HIS A 217 -3.23 -2.83 -12.38
N LYS A 218 -4.49 -3.26 -12.59
CA LYS A 218 -5.55 -2.41 -13.15
C LYS A 218 -5.98 -1.28 -12.21
N ILE A 219 -6.08 -1.54 -10.91
CA ILE A 219 -6.45 -0.51 -9.92
C ILE A 219 -5.35 0.53 -9.77
N PHE A 220 -4.11 0.09 -9.54
CA PHE A 220 -2.99 1.01 -9.32
C PHE A 220 -2.56 1.71 -10.62
N GLY A 221 -2.90 1.12 -11.77
CA GLY A 221 -2.59 1.66 -13.08
C GLY A 221 -1.09 1.87 -13.25
N PRO A 222 -0.67 2.89 -14.03
CA PRO A 222 0.74 3.23 -14.15
C PRO A 222 1.25 3.78 -12.80
N GLY A 223 2.07 2.99 -12.08
CA GLY A 223 2.55 3.34 -10.75
C GLY A 223 3.22 4.72 -10.63
N ARG A 224 3.82 5.23 -11.71
CA ARG A 224 4.40 6.59 -11.74
C ARG A 224 3.35 7.69 -11.53
N LYS A 225 2.13 7.53 -12.05
CA LYS A 225 1.06 8.53 -11.91
C LYS A 225 0.52 8.56 -10.48
N LEU A 226 0.24 7.37 -9.93
CA LEU A 226 -0.23 7.21 -8.55
C LEU A 226 0.81 7.74 -7.54
N SER A 227 2.09 7.38 -7.72
CA SER A 227 3.16 7.83 -6.83
C SER A 227 3.31 9.35 -6.82
N SER A 228 3.17 10.01 -7.98
CA SER A 228 3.22 11.48 -8.05
C SER A 228 2.08 12.13 -7.25
N LEU A 229 0.87 11.59 -7.37
CA LEU A 229 -0.29 12.08 -6.60
C LEU A 229 -0.08 11.91 -5.09
N ILE A 230 0.37 10.72 -4.66
CA ILE A 230 0.66 10.45 -3.24
C ILE A 230 1.74 11.39 -2.71
N LEU A 231 2.84 11.58 -3.45
CA LEU A 231 3.91 12.51 -3.07
C LEU A 231 3.42 13.96 -3.00
N PHE A 232 2.57 14.38 -3.94
CA PHE A 232 1.97 15.70 -3.92
C PHE A 232 1.09 15.91 -2.68
N THR A 233 0.22 14.94 -2.36
CA THR A 233 -0.60 14.98 -1.15
C THR A 233 0.26 15.01 0.12
N MET A 234 1.32 14.20 0.19
CA MET A 234 2.25 14.22 1.31
C MET A 234 2.96 15.58 1.44
N CYS A 235 3.41 16.15 0.32
CA CYS A 235 4.05 17.47 0.31
C CYS A 235 3.10 18.56 0.82
N LEU A 236 1.86 18.61 0.32
CA LEU A 236 0.84 19.54 0.83
C LEU A 236 0.60 19.36 2.33
N LEU A 237 0.48 18.10 2.80
CA LEU A 237 0.33 17.82 4.23
C LEU A 237 1.50 18.35 5.05
N LEU A 238 2.76 18.18 4.60
CA LEU A 238 3.93 18.68 5.32
C LEU A 238 3.97 20.22 5.34
N ILE A 239 3.66 20.89 4.22
CA ILE A 239 3.62 22.35 4.13
C ILE A 239 2.54 22.90 5.06
N THR A 240 1.31 22.41 4.96
CA THR A 240 0.20 22.85 5.81
C THR A 240 0.46 22.56 7.29
N SER A 241 1.07 21.41 7.60
CA SER A 241 1.48 21.08 8.98
C SER A 241 2.50 22.07 9.52
N SER A 242 3.50 22.43 8.72
CA SER A 242 4.55 23.37 9.10
C SER A 242 3.98 24.77 9.38
N ILE A 243 3.11 25.27 8.48
CA ILE A 243 2.44 26.57 8.63
C ILE A 243 1.57 26.57 9.89
N SER A 244 0.75 25.53 10.07
CA SER A 244 -0.18 25.45 11.20
C SER A 244 0.54 25.31 12.54
N MET A 245 1.65 24.58 12.59
CA MET A 245 2.50 24.52 13.77
C MET A 245 3.03 25.92 14.13
N GLN A 246 3.61 26.64 13.16
CA GLN A 246 4.14 27.98 13.41
C GLN A 246 3.06 28.99 13.85
N LEU A 247 1.84 28.87 13.31
CA LEU A 247 0.75 29.78 13.59
C LEU A 247 0.08 29.51 14.95
N PHE A 248 -0.05 28.24 15.35
CA PHE A 248 -0.82 27.86 16.54
C PHE A 248 0.02 27.38 17.74
N CYS A 249 1.36 27.26 17.62
CA CYS A 249 2.24 26.83 18.72
C CYS A 249 2.17 27.74 19.95
N PHE A 250 1.82 29.02 19.79
CA PHE A 250 1.77 29.99 20.89
C PHE A 250 0.46 29.96 21.70
N ILE A 251 -0.57 29.24 21.24
CA ILE A 251 -1.88 29.20 21.91
C ILE A 251 -1.87 28.14 23.01
N LYS A 252 -1.93 28.58 24.27
CA LYS A 252 -2.06 27.68 25.44
C LYS A 252 -3.41 26.94 25.40
N GLY A 253 -3.38 25.62 25.53
CA GLY A 253 -4.56 24.75 25.49
C GLY A 253 -4.75 23.96 24.19
N LEU A 254 -3.85 24.13 23.20
CA LEU A 254 -3.93 23.46 21.90
C LEU A 254 -2.78 22.48 21.66
N GLU A 255 -2.70 21.44 22.50
CA GLU A 255 -1.62 20.45 22.50
C GLU A 255 -1.42 19.70 21.15
N GLN A 256 -2.40 19.76 20.24
CA GLN A 256 -2.31 19.14 18.92
C GLN A 256 -1.36 19.89 17.95
N PHE A 257 -1.07 21.17 18.20
CA PHE A 257 -0.21 22.02 17.36
C PHE A 257 1.19 22.26 17.93
N GLU A 258 1.53 21.62 19.05
CA GLU A 258 2.79 21.85 19.77
C GLU A 258 3.99 21.20 19.09
N THR A 259 3.81 20.02 18.49
CA THR A 259 4.89 19.24 17.87
C THR A 259 4.56 18.85 16.45
N PHE A 260 5.56 18.91 15.56
CA PHE A 260 5.40 18.60 14.15
C PHE A 260 4.74 17.23 13.87
N PRO A 261 5.19 16.10 14.48
CA PRO A 261 4.56 14.80 14.24
C PRO A 261 3.08 14.77 14.64
N ARG A 262 2.72 15.50 15.70
CA ARG A 262 1.34 15.57 16.20
C ARG A 262 0.45 16.41 15.28
N VAL A 263 0.97 17.52 14.76
CA VAL A 263 0.29 18.36 13.77
C VAL A 263 0.07 17.58 12.46
N SER A 264 1.12 16.91 11.97
CA SER A 264 1.03 16.10 10.76
C SER A 264 0.08 14.92 10.90
N PHE A 265 0.08 14.23 12.05
CA PHE A 265 -0.89 13.17 12.35
C PHE A 265 -2.32 13.72 12.43
N PHE A 266 -2.52 14.90 13.01
CA PHE A 266 -3.81 15.57 13.06
C PHE A 266 -4.34 15.86 11.65
N PHE A 267 -3.55 16.50 10.77
CA PHE A 267 -3.99 16.76 9.40
C PHE A 267 -4.21 15.47 8.61
N PHE A 268 -3.34 14.48 8.76
CA PHE A 268 -3.52 13.17 8.14
C PHE A 268 -4.84 12.51 8.55
N LEU A 269 -5.16 12.51 9.86
CA LEU A 269 -6.42 11.99 10.35
C LEU A 269 -7.62 12.73 9.77
N ASN A 270 -7.55 14.06 9.62
CA ASN A 270 -8.64 14.85 9.04
C ASN A 270 -8.81 14.59 7.53
N VAL A 271 -7.73 14.28 6.81
CA VAL A 271 -7.80 13.89 5.39
C VAL A 271 -8.41 12.50 5.24
N VAL A 272 -8.03 11.53 6.08
CA VAL A 272 -8.48 10.13 5.97
C VAL A 272 -9.86 9.92 6.55
N PHE A 273 -10.10 10.44 7.75
CA PHE A 273 -11.38 10.39 8.43
C PHE A 273 -11.91 11.82 8.45
N VAL A 274 -12.92 12.12 7.63
CA VAL A 274 -13.62 13.41 7.72
C VAL A 274 -14.31 13.49 9.09
N GLN A 275 -13.56 13.89 10.12
CA GLN A 275 -14.00 13.96 11.51
C GLN A 275 -14.83 15.24 11.69
N LYS A 276 -16.09 15.21 11.24
CA LYS A 276 -17.04 16.35 11.29
C LYS A 276 -17.13 16.99 12.68
N ASN A 277 -16.94 16.23 13.76
CA ASN A 277 -17.05 16.73 15.13
C ASN A 277 -15.78 17.42 15.65
N LYS A 278 -14.57 17.09 15.17
CA LYS A 278 -13.33 17.78 15.59
C LYS A 278 -13.13 19.11 14.86
N ILE A 279 -13.66 19.23 13.64
CA ILE A 279 -13.62 20.47 12.83
C ILE A 279 -14.45 21.59 13.47
N LYS A 280 -15.55 21.28 14.16
CA LYS A 280 -16.34 22.29 14.90
C LYS A 280 -15.53 22.99 15.99
N TYR A 281 -14.63 22.27 16.66
CA TYR A 281 -13.72 22.88 17.63
C TYR A 281 -12.70 23.80 16.93
N PHE A 282 -12.22 23.44 15.74
CA PHE A 282 -11.29 24.25 14.96
C PHE A 282 -11.92 25.56 14.43
N LEU A 283 -13.14 25.50 13.89
CA LEU A 283 -13.92 26.70 13.53
C LEU A 283 -14.28 27.54 14.75
N GLY A 284 -14.62 26.91 15.88
CA GLY A 284 -14.85 27.59 17.15
C GLY A 284 -13.63 28.36 17.65
N ILE A 285 -12.43 27.80 17.50
CA ILE A 285 -11.16 28.44 17.87
C ILE A 285 -10.82 29.59 16.89
N SER A 286 -11.04 29.41 15.58
CA SER A 286 -10.81 30.49 14.60
C SER A 286 -11.71 31.69 14.84
N VAL A 287 -12.98 31.47 15.23
CA VAL A 287 -13.91 32.54 15.61
C VAL A 287 -13.48 33.19 16.92
N TYR A 288 -12.99 32.42 17.88
CA TYR A 288 -12.44 32.95 19.15
C TYR A 288 -11.18 33.80 18.94
N VAL A 289 -10.31 33.41 18.02
CA VAL A 289 -9.09 34.17 17.69
C VAL A 289 -9.43 35.47 16.95
N SER A 290 -10.43 35.48 16.06
CA SER A 290 -10.92 36.74 15.46
C SER A 290 -11.54 37.69 16.50
N TYR A 291 -12.27 37.17 17.49
CA TYR A 291 -12.86 37.99 18.55
C TYR A 291 -11.84 38.52 19.58
N CYS A 292 -10.65 37.92 19.67
CA CYS A 292 -9.58 38.41 20.54
C CYS A 292 -8.66 39.45 19.88
N TYR A 293 -8.82 39.70 18.58
CA TYR A 293 -8.01 40.65 17.81
C TYR A 293 -8.80 41.89 17.31
N GLU A 294 -10.09 41.98 17.63
CA GLU A 294 -10.89 43.24 17.66
C GLU A 294 -11.02 43.75 19.10
#